data_AF-D3BD96-F1
#
_entry.id   AF-D3BD96-F1
#
_cell.length_a   1.000
_cell.length_b   1.000
_cell.length_c   1.000
_cell.angle_alpha   90.00
_cell.angle_beta   90.00
_cell.angle_gamma   90.00
#
_symmetry.space_group_name_H-M   'P 1'
#
loop_
_entity.id
_entity.type
_entity.pdbx_description
1 polymer ?
#
loop_
_entity_poly.entity_id
_entity_poly.type
_entity_poly.pdbx_seq_one_letter_code
_entity_poly.pdbx_strand_id
1 'polypeptide(L)'
;MFDSLQNQQQQHQQQQQQQQQQFQQFNNRYDEIKNDALVKVNEFKNIGIPIYIDVPIRSTKPSAEEQSIIDNIEDYLNGSNKRKLVEWYLDYIETNIDRFLISDSAFNFSCIPTMYLDNPPSSMTEIERNLLIVRRFLDDLEFNQQQQKVQQQQEQVNNNNNNKPNQHNTKIYRELVVPVRSVVQSAINKSKSEFDVIIWHCLAPFGVGHRSKSRSSKEFYRLAKAKLEQQPAVIPNAQKLQTIIDDLQHLELMETYDDEFFVMDHSTASPDDPVVGVIGLILNRLHRLENELKTIQHHWNPNKSYINTPPSTIR
;
A
#
# COMPACT_ATOMS: atom_id res chain seq x y z
N MET A 1 57.17 -48.96 -14.90
CA MET A 1 56.38 -48.81 -13.66
C MET A 1 55.97 -47.36 -13.41
N PHE A 2 56.85 -46.36 -13.54
CA PHE A 2 56.50 -44.95 -13.36
C PHE A 2 55.40 -44.45 -14.31
N ASP A 3 55.46 -44.78 -15.60
CA ASP A 3 54.44 -44.34 -16.58
C ASP A 3 53.04 -44.91 -16.28
N SER A 4 52.98 -46.11 -15.66
CA SER A 4 51.71 -46.73 -15.26
C SER A 4 51.07 -45.99 -14.07
N LEU A 5 51.88 -45.50 -13.13
CA LEU A 5 51.38 -44.76 -11.97
C LEU A 5 50.89 -43.37 -12.39
N GLN A 6 51.59 -42.72 -13.31
CA GLN A 6 51.21 -41.41 -13.83
C GLN A 6 49.90 -41.48 -14.64
N ASN A 7 49.73 -42.50 -15.49
CA ASN A 7 48.46 -42.73 -16.19
C ASN A 7 47.30 -43.02 -15.23
N GLN A 8 47.54 -43.78 -14.16
CA GLN A 8 46.52 -44.08 -13.16
C GLN A 8 46.10 -42.83 -12.36
N GLN A 9 47.06 -41.97 -12.02
CA GLN A 9 46.78 -40.70 -11.34
C GLN A 9 46.02 -39.74 -12.25
N GLN A 10 46.38 -39.66 -13.53
CA GLN A 10 45.70 -38.81 -14.50
C GLN A 10 44.27 -39.28 -14.77
N GLN A 11 44.05 -40.60 -14.90
CA GLN A 11 42.69 -41.16 -14.99
C GLN A 11 41.84 -40.84 -13.75
N HIS A 12 42.41 -40.96 -12.55
CA HIS A 12 41.67 -40.68 -11.32
C HIS A 12 41.28 -39.20 -11.22
N GLN A 13 42.18 -38.30 -11.63
CA GLN A 13 41.92 -36.86 -11.63
C GLN A 13 40.85 -36.48 -12.67
N GLN A 14 40.88 -37.10 -13.84
CA GLN A 14 39.87 -36.91 -14.88
C GLN A 14 38.50 -37.42 -14.42
N GLN A 15 38.46 -38.56 -13.72
CA GLN A 15 37.23 -39.13 -13.17
C GLN A 15 36.62 -38.23 -12.07
N GLN A 16 37.45 -37.63 -11.20
CA GLN A 16 36.97 -36.68 -10.19
C GLN A 16 36.41 -35.40 -10.83
N GLN A 17 37.07 -34.86 -11.86
CA GLN A 17 36.56 -33.69 -12.59
C GLN A 17 35.21 -33.98 -13.24
N GLN A 18 35.03 -35.17 -13.82
CA GLN A 18 33.78 -35.56 -14.44
C GLN A 18 32.64 -35.69 -13.42
N GLN A 19 32.93 -36.22 -12.22
CA GLN A 19 31.94 -36.28 -11.12
C GLN A 19 31.54 -34.89 -10.63
N GLN A 20 32.50 -33.96 -10.49
CA GLN A 20 32.20 -32.58 -10.08
C GLN A 20 31.32 -31.85 -11.11
N GLN A 21 31.59 -32.03 -12.41
CA GLN A 21 30.75 -31.46 -13.46
C GLN A 21 29.33 -32.02 -13.44
N GLN A 22 29.16 -33.33 -13.25
CA GLN A 22 27.83 -33.93 -13.11
C GLN A 22 27.08 -33.41 -11.88
N PHE A 23 27.78 -33.20 -10.76
CA PHE A 23 27.18 -32.66 -9.55
C PHE A 23 26.75 -31.18 -9.72
N GLN A 24 27.56 -30.37 -10.40
CA GLN A 24 27.19 -28.99 -10.73
C GLN A 24 26.01 -28.91 -11.70
N GLN A 25 25.97 -29.78 -12.72
CA GLN A 25 24.81 -29.87 -13.63
C GLN A 25 23.54 -30.30 -12.89
N PHE A 26 23.66 -31.22 -11.94
CA PHE A 26 22.55 -31.63 -11.09
C PHE A 26 22.05 -30.47 -10.22
N ASN A 27 22.94 -29.72 -9.57
CA ASN A 27 22.56 -28.57 -8.74
C ASN A 27 21.90 -27.45 -9.55
N ASN A 28 22.43 -27.13 -10.74
CA ASN A 28 21.82 -26.13 -11.60
C ASN A 28 20.40 -26.54 -12.04
N ARG A 29 20.25 -27.81 -12.43
CA ARG A 29 18.94 -28.36 -12.81
C ARG A 29 17.98 -28.46 -11.62
N TYR A 30 18.51 -28.71 -10.42
CA TYR A 30 17.75 -28.73 -9.19
C TYR A 30 17.21 -27.35 -8.84
N ASP A 31 18.02 -26.29 -9.00
CA ASP A 31 17.57 -24.91 -8.78
C ASP A 31 16.52 -24.47 -9.81
N GLU A 32 16.61 -24.93 -11.06
CA GLU A 32 15.56 -24.73 -12.06
C GLU A 32 14.27 -25.46 -11.66
N ILE A 33 14.36 -26.74 -11.28
CA ILE A 33 13.21 -27.60 -10.97
C ILE A 33 12.53 -27.20 -9.66
N LYS A 34 13.27 -26.75 -8.64
CA LYS A 34 12.73 -26.33 -7.34
C LYS A 34 11.78 -25.13 -7.46
N ASN A 35 11.92 -24.36 -8.53
CA ASN A 35 11.05 -23.21 -8.82
C ASN A 35 9.81 -23.60 -9.64
N ASP A 36 9.70 -24.84 -10.11
CA ASP A 36 8.51 -25.33 -10.82
C ASP A 36 7.36 -25.56 -9.83
N ALA A 37 6.21 -24.94 -10.09
CA ALA A 37 5.01 -25.05 -9.26
C ALA A 37 4.45 -26.49 -9.18
N LEU A 38 4.86 -27.37 -10.10
CA LEU A 38 4.43 -28.77 -10.16
C LEU A 38 5.40 -29.74 -9.48
N VAL A 39 6.54 -29.26 -8.95
CA VAL A 39 7.56 -30.12 -8.35
C VAL A 39 7.68 -29.86 -6.86
N LYS A 40 7.35 -30.89 -6.08
CA LYS A 40 7.66 -30.91 -4.64
C LYS A 40 8.95 -31.68 -4.45
N VAL A 41 10.01 -31.00 -4.02
CA VAL A 41 11.21 -31.70 -3.58
C VAL A 41 10.96 -32.23 -2.18
N ASN A 42 10.98 -33.56 -2.05
CA ASN A 42 11.05 -34.20 -0.76
C ASN A 42 12.52 -34.53 -0.48
N GLU A 43 13.08 -33.96 0.58
CA GLU A 43 14.45 -34.25 1.00
C GLU A 43 14.48 -35.61 1.70
N PHE A 44 14.66 -36.68 0.92
CA PHE A 44 14.89 -38.01 1.47
C PHE A 44 16.38 -38.32 1.33
N LYS A 45 17.10 -38.40 2.46
CA LYS A 45 18.53 -38.75 2.51
C LYS A 45 19.42 -37.85 1.61
N ASN A 46 19.21 -36.53 1.63
CA ASN A 46 19.96 -35.54 0.83
C ASN A 46 19.82 -35.68 -0.69
N ILE A 47 18.89 -36.49 -1.19
CA ILE A 47 18.57 -36.58 -2.61
C ILE A 47 17.22 -35.90 -2.82
N GLY A 48 17.24 -34.77 -3.52
CA GLY A 48 16.00 -34.11 -3.93
C GLY A 48 15.33 -34.89 -5.04
N ILE A 49 14.27 -35.63 -4.71
CA ILE A 49 13.48 -36.36 -5.71
C ILE A 49 12.40 -35.40 -6.22
N PRO A 50 12.40 -35.05 -7.53
CA PRO A 50 11.33 -34.26 -8.10
C PRO A 50 10.07 -35.12 -8.20
N ILE A 51 9.09 -34.83 -7.34
CA ILE A 51 7.77 -35.45 -7.44
C ILE A 51 6.95 -34.53 -8.35
N TYR A 52 6.73 -34.96 -9.59
CA TYR A 52 5.78 -34.34 -10.50
C TYR A 52 4.38 -34.70 -10.04
N ILE A 53 3.62 -33.69 -9.62
CA ILE A 53 2.26 -33.90 -9.16
C ILE A 53 1.34 -33.64 -10.37
N ASP A 54 0.82 -34.73 -10.95
CA ASP A 54 -0.07 -34.70 -12.13
C ASP A 54 -1.37 -33.91 -11.92
N VAL A 55 -1.69 -33.60 -10.68
CA VAL A 55 -2.82 -32.76 -10.29
C VAL A 55 -2.25 -31.60 -9.50
N PRO A 56 -2.47 -30.32 -9.89
CA PRO A 56 -2.07 -29.19 -9.04
C PRO A 56 -2.63 -29.48 -7.65
N ILE A 57 -1.78 -29.52 -6.62
CA ILE A 57 -2.15 -29.91 -5.25
C ILE A 57 -3.45 -29.19 -4.94
N ARG A 58 -4.56 -29.94 -5.00
CA ARG A 58 -5.88 -29.33 -5.07
C ARG A 58 -6.09 -28.62 -3.74
N SER A 59 -6.03 -27.29 -3.85
CA SER A 59 -7.12 -26.41 -3.47
C SER A 59 -7.94 -27.00 -2.33
N THR A 60 -7.71 -26.48 -1.14
CA THR A 60 -8.78 -26.45 -0.15
C THR A 60 -10.05 -25.99 -0.87
N LYS A 61 -11.17 -26.69 -0.65
CA LYS A 61 -12.46 -26.21 -1.15
C LYS A 61 -12.64 -24.78 -0.60
N PRO A 62 -13.07 -23.81 -1.42
CA PRO A 62 -13.37 -22.48 -0.92
C PRO A 62 -14.27 -22.58 0.32
N SER A 63 -13.97 -21.78 1.34
CA SER A 63 -14.90 -21.56 2.44
C SER A 63 -16.21 -20.97 1.94
N ALA A 64 -17.27 -21.01 2.75
CA ALA A 64 -18.56 -20.44 2.35
C ALA A 64 -18.48 -18.94 2.01
N GLU A 65 -17.62 -18.20 2.72
CA GLU A 65 -17.35 -16.79 2.46
C GLU A 65 -16.63 -16.58 1.13
N GLU A 66 -15.56 -17.34 0.88
CA GLU A 66 -14.83 -17.30 -0.40
C GLU A 66 -15.72 -17.70 -1.58
N GLN A 67 -16.60 -18.69 -1.40
CA GLN A 67 -17.56 -19.08 -2.43
C GLN A 67 -18.54 -17.94 -2.74
N SER A 68 -19.05 -17.23 -1.71
CA SER A 68 -19.90 -16.06 -1.93
C SER A 68 -19.18 -14.94 -2.68
N ILE A 69 -17.86 -14.76 -2.47
CA ILE A 69 -17.04 -13.80 -3.22
C ILE A 69 -16.91 -14.23 -4.69
N ILE A 70 -16.60 -15.52 -4.91
CA ILE A 70 -16.49 -16.12 -6.25
C ILE A 70 -17.82 -16.03 -7.02
N ASP A 71 -18.95 -16.26 -6.36
CA ASP A 71 -20.28 -16.17 -6.96
C ASP A 71 -20.61 -14.75 -7.45
N ASN A 72 -19.94 -13.72 -6.91
CA ASN A 72 -20.07 -12.32 -7.29
C ASN A 72 -18.85 -11.78 -8.06
N ILE A 73 -18.09 -12.65 -8.73
CA ILE A 73 -16.83 -12.30 -9.40
C ILE A 73 -16.94 -11.13 -10.40
N GLU A 74 -18.06 -10.98 -11.10
CA GLU A 74 -18.27 -9.91 -12.07
C GLU A 74 -18.18 -8.51 -11.44
N ASP A 75 -18.66 -8.34 -10.21
CA ASP A 75 -18.61 -7.07 -9.46
C ASP A 75 -17.18 -6.66 -9.06
N TYR A 76 -16.28 -7.65 -8.93
CA TYR A 76 -14.87 -7.40 -8.69
C TYR A 76 -14.14 -7.10 -9.99
N LEU A 77 -14.38 -7.89 -11.05
CA LEU A 77 -13.74 -7.73 -12.35
C LEU A 77 -14.13 -6.44 -13.07
N ASN A 78 -15.35 -5.94 -12.88
CA ASN A 78 -15.81 -4.68 -13.46
C ASN A 78 -15.43 -3.43 -12.63
N GLY A 79 -14.80 -3.62 -11.47
CA GLY A 79 -14.37 -2.54 -10.57
C GLY A 79 -15.49 -1.91 -9.74
N SER A 80 -16.70 -2.48 -9.70
CA SER A 80 -17.82 -1.95 -8.91
C SER A 80 -17.53 -2.00 -7.42
N ASN A 81 -16.94 -3.10 -6.92
CA ASN A 81 -16.56 -3.20 -5.51
C ASN A 81 -15.43 -2.23 -5.13
N LYS A 82 -14.46 -2.02 -6.03
CA LYS A 82 -13.44 -0.97 -5.85
C LYS A 82 -14.08 0.40 -5.73
N ARG A 83 -14.98 0.75 -6.65
CA ARG A 83 -15.68 2.05 -6.64
C ARG A 83 -16.45 2.25 -5.35
N LYS A 84 -17.25 1.26 -4.92
CA LYS A 84 -17.99 1.30 -3.65
C LYS A 84 -17.08 1.52 -2.45
N LEU A 85 -15.94 0.82 -2.40
CA LEU A 85 -14.95 1.00 -1.33
C LEU A 85 -14.40 2.43 -1.31
N VAL A 86 -14.00 2.95 -2.48
CA VAL A 86 -13.44 4.30 -2.63
C VAL A 86 -14.45 5.38 -2.23
N GLU A 87 -15.67 5.30 -2.76
CA GLU A 87 -16.75 6.22 -2.40
C GLU A 87 -17.02 6.17 -0.89
N TRP A 88 -17.11 4.96 -0.33
CA TRP A 88 -17.38 4.78 1.10
C TRP A 88 -16.29 5.39 1.99
N TYR A 89 -15.00 5.11 1.76
CA TYR A 89 -13.98 5.64 2.67
C TYR A 89 -13.79 7.15 2.50
N LEU A 90 -14.01 7.72 1.31
CA LEU A 90 -13.93 9.17 1.10
C LEU A 90 -15.06 9.88 1.87
N ASP A 91 -16.29 9.38 1.76
CA ASP A 91 -17.44 9.88 2.52
C ASP A 91 -17.24 9.70 4.03
N TYR A 92 -16.70 8.54 4.45
CA TYR A 92 -16.40 8.27 5.85
C TYR A 92 -15.36 9.23 6.41
N ILE A 93 -14.27 9.49 5.68
CA ILE A 93 -13.22 10.45 6.08
C ILE A 93 -13.83 11.85 6.21
N GLU A 94 -14.54 12.33 5.19
CA GLU A 94 -15.17 13.66 5.19
C GLU A 94 -16.14 13.82 6.36
N THR A 95 -17.08 12.88 6.52
CA THR A 95 -18.08 12.90 7.59
C THR A 95 -17.45 12.91 8.99
N ASN A 96 -16.38 12.15 9.21
CA ASN A 96 -15.71 12.12 10.51
C ASN A 96 -14.90 13.39 10.79
N ILE A 97 -14.28 13.98 9.77
CA ILE A 97 -13.60 15.29 9.91
C ILE A 97 -14.63 16.36 10.28
N ASP A 98 -15.73 16.45 9.53
CA ASP A 98 -16.76 17.45 9.76
C ASP A 98 -17.39 17.28 11.15
N ARG A 99 -17.71 16.03 11.56
CA ARG A 99 -18.18 15.72 12.91
C ARG A 99 -17.18 16.13 13.99
N PHE A 100 -15.90 15.84 13.79
CA PHE A 100 -14.84 16.21 14.73
C PHE A 100 -14.73 17.73 14.88
N LEU A 101 -14.72 18.48 13.77
CA LEU A 101 -14.65 19.94 13.77
C LEU A 101 -15.85 20.57 14.49
N ILE A 102 -17.07 20.05 14.25
CA ILE A 102 -18.30 20.51 14.91
C ILE A 102 -18.24 20.23 16.42
N SER A 103 -17.92 19.00 16.80
CA SER A 103 -18.00 18.56 18.21
C SER A 103 -16.88 19.10 19.08
N ASP A 104 -15.64 19.15 18.56
CA ASP A 104 -14.47 19.49 19.39
C ASP A 104 -14.16 20.99 19.41
N SER A 105 -14.45 21.70 18.31
CA SER A 105 -14.05 23.11 18.14
C SER A 105 -15.23 24.04 17.85
N ALA A 106 -16.47 23.52 17.94
CA ALA A 106 -17.68 24.24 17.59
C ALA A 106 -17.62 24.84 16.18
N PHE A 107 -16.96 24.18 15.23
CA PHE A 107 -16.83 24.68 13.85
C PHE A 107 -18.22 24.84 13.22
N ASN A 108 -18.49 25.99 12.61
CA ASN A 108 -19.81 26.28 12.07
C ASN A 108 -19.85 26.17 10.54
N PHE A 109 -20.28 25.04 10.01
CA PHE A 109 -20.43 24.87 8.55
C PHE A 109 -21.55 25.73 7.95
N SER A 110 -22.55 26.15 8.74
CA SER A 110 -23.67 26.94 8.20
C SER A 110 -23.28 28.36 7.80
N CYS A 111 -22.07 28.82 8.13
CA CYS A 111 -21.56 30.11 7.69
C CYS A 111 -20.85 30.06 6.32
N ILE A 112 -20.63 28.87 5.75
CA ILE A 112 -20.00 28.64 4.44
C ILE A 112 -21.09 28.36 3.40
N PRO A 113 -21.42 29.30 2.50
CA PRO A 113 -22.45 29.07 1.48
C PRO A 113 -21.95 28.10 0.39
N THR A 114 -22.83 27.29 -0.19
CA THR A 114 -22.46 26.36 -1.28
C THR A 114 -21.85 27.08 -2.49
N MET A 115 -22.37 28.28 -2.81
CA MET A 115 -21.82 29.17 -3.84
C MET A 115 -21.20 30.39 -3.14
N TYR A 116 -20.11 30.16 -2.40
CA TYR A 116 -19.51 31.15 -1.49
C TYR A 116 -18.92 32.39 -2.17
N LEU A 117 -18.79 32.37 -3.50
CA LEU A 117 -18.43 33.54 -4.31
C LEU A 117 -19.65 34.42 -4.65
N ASP A 118 -20.83 33.82 -4.76
CA ASP A 118 -22.05 34.55 -5.16
C ASP A 118 -22.88 34.98 -3.94
N ASN A 119 -22.84 34.20 -2.87
CA ASN A 119 -23.60 34.46 -1.65
C ASN A 119 -22.65 34.84 -0.50
N PRO A 120 -22.92 35.95 0.21
CA PRO A 120 -22.10 36.33 1.34
C PRO A 120 -22.27 35.33 2.50
N PRO A 121 -21.22 35.07 3.29
CA PRO A 121 -21.34 34.26 4.49
C PRO A 121 -22.26 34.95 5.50
N SER A 122 -22.96 34.16 6.33
CA SER A 122 -23.88 34.69 7.34
C SER A 122 -23.17 35.49 8.45
N SER A 123 -21.88 35.23 8.68
CA SER A 123 -21.04 35.98 9.62
C SER A 123 -19.56 35.87 9.24
N MET A 124 -18.92 37.02 8.97
CA MET A 124 -17.48 37.08 8.73
C MET A 124 -16.65 36.75 9.97
N THR A 125 -17.16 37.05 11.16
CA THR A 125 -16.52 36.68 12.43
C THR A 125 -16.46 35.17 12.61
N GLU A 126 -17.49 34.44 12.18
CA GLU A 126 -17.50 32.97 12.19
C GLU A 126 -16.51 32.40 11.16
N ILE A 127 -16.39 33.00 9.98
CA ILE A 127 -15.37 32.61 8.98
C ILE A 127 -13.96 32.77 9.57
N GLU A 128 -13.68 33.89 10.24
CA GLU A 128 -12.40 34.14 10.90
C GLU A 128 -12.11 33.11 12.01
N ARG A 129 -13.12 32.79 12.83
CA ARG A 129 -13.01 31.77 13.89
C ARG A 129 -12.77 30.37 13.32
N ASN A 130 -13.55 29.97 12.30
CA ASN A 130 -13.39 28.70 11.60
C ASN A 130 -11.99 28.57 10.97
N LEU A 131 -11.47 29.64 10.39
CA LEU A 131 -10.12 29.66 9.82
C LEU A 131 -9.04 29.43 10.88
N LEU A 132 -9.17 30.06 12.07
CA LEU A 132 -8.27 29.83 13.19
C LEU A 132 -8.30 28.38 13.70
N ILE A 133 -9.49 27.76 13.72
CA ILE A 133 -9.66 26.36 14.11
C ILE A 133 -8.92 25.43 13.14
N VAL A 134 -9.16 25.58 11.84
CA VAL A 134 -8.53 24.71 10.82
C VAL A 134 -7.02 24.89 10.83
N ARG A 135 -6.52 26.13 10.93
CA ARG A 135 -5.08 26.41 11.02
C ARG A 135 -4.44 25.76 12.23
N ARG A 136 -5.05 25.88 13.42
CA ARG A 136 -4.55 25.22 14.62
C ARG A 136 -4.39 23.71 14.42
N PHE A 137 -5.34 23.08 13.75
CA PHE A 137 -5.29 21.65 13.47
C PHE A 137 -4.24 21.27 12.41
N LEU A 138 -4.08 22.08 11.37
CA LEU A 138 -3.00 21.92 10.41
C LEU A 138 -1.63 22.09 11.08
N ASP A 139 -1.46 23.13 11.90
CA ASP A 139 -0.22 23.38 12.66
C ASP A 139 0.10 22.20 13.59
N ASP A 140 -0.89 21.67 14.32
CA ASP A 140 -0.72 20.48 15.19
C ASP A 140 -0.30 19.21 14.39
N LEU A 141 -0.57 19.15 13.09
CA LEU A 141 -0.16 18.04 12.23
C LEU A 141 1.19 18.30 11.56
N GLU A 142 1.51 19.56 11.20
CA GLU A 142 2.75 19.98 10.53
C GLU A 142 3.94 20.16 11.49
N PHE A 143 3.72 20.65 12.71
CA PHE A 143 4.78 21.11 13.64
C PHE A 143 5.83 20.04 13.99
N ASN A 144 5.51 18.76 13.84
CA ASN A 144 6.44 17.66 14.11
C ASN A 144 7.39 17.33 12.95
N GLN A 145 7.08 17.72 11.70
CA GLN A 145 7.99 17.47 10.58
C GLN A 145 9.29 18.27 10.74
N GLN A 146 9.21 19.50 11.26
CA GLN A 146 10.38 20.36 11.46
C GLN A 146 11.24 19.92 12.64
N GLN A 147 10.63 19.49 13.77
CA GLN A 147 11.40 19.03 14.94
C GLN A 147 12.17 17.74 14.67
N GLN A 148 11.62 16.83 13.86
CA GLN A 148 12.33 15.60 13.48
C GLN A 148 13.57 15.87 12.63
N LYS A 149 13.52 16.84 11.70
CA LYS A 149 14.69 17.26 10.91
C LYS A 149 15.82 17.79 11.80
N VAL A 150 15.51 18.46 12.91
CA VAL A 150 16.51 18.99 13.85
C VAL A 150 17.10 17.89 14.74
N GLN A 151 16.31 16.92 15.19
CA GLN A 151 16.80 15.79 16.01
C GLN A 151 17.62 14.79 15.19
N GLN A 152 17.25 14.50 13.94
CA GLN A 152 18.02 13.59 13.07
C GLN A 152 19.43 14.09 12.75
N GLN A 153 19.67 15.41 12.77
CA GLN A 153 21.02 15.97 12.61
C GLN A 153 21.89 15.81 13.87
N GLN A 154 21.29 15.56 15.03
CA GLN A 154 22.02 15.42 16.30
C GLN A 154 22.28 13.96 16.70
N GLU A 155 21.56 12.99 16.14
CA GLU A 155 21.64 11.56 16.54
C GLU A 155 22.53 10.66 15.64
N GLN A 156 23.20 11.19 14.62
CA GLN A 156 24.08 10.38 13.73
C GLN A 156 25.31 9.75 14.42
N VAL A 157 25.49 9.89 15.73
CA VAL A 157 26.68 9.40 16.45
C VAL A 157 26.43 8.12 17.27
N ASN A 158 25.19 7.67 17.52
CA ASN A 158 24.99 6.47 18.37
C ASN A 158 23.79 5.57 17.97
N ASN A 159 24.12 4.34 17.52
CA ASN A 159 23.39 3.07 17.71
C ASN A 159 21.99 2.81 17.08
N ASN A 160 22.00 2.03 15.99
CA ASN A 160 21.68 0.60 15.86
C ASN A 160 20.58 -0.15 16.67
N ASN A 161 19.58 0.46 17.32
CA ASN A 161 18.50 -0.33 17.96
C ASN A 161 17.08 0.21 17.75
N ASN A 162 16.25 -0.57 17.04
CA ASN A 162 14.78 -0.59 17.08
C ASN A 162 14.06 0.76 17.17
N ASN A 163 14.28 1.65 16.18
CA ASN A 163 13.46 2.84 16.03
C ASN A 163 12.05 2.45 15.59
N LYS A 164 11.15 2.29 16.55
CA LYS A 164 9.72 2.45 16.26
C LYS A 164 9.50 3.90 15.84
N PRO A 165 8.76 4.17 14.75
CA PRO A 165 8.47 5.54 14.33
C PRO A 165 7.83 6.30 15.48
N ASN A 166 8.37 7.49 15.79
CA ASN A 166 7.84 8.36 16.84
C ASN A 166 6.38 8.70 16.51
N GLN A 167 5.46 8.16 17.31
CA GLN A 167 4.03 8.38 17.11
C GLN A 167 3.69 9.85 17.37
N HIS A 168 2.87 10.45 16.51
CA HIS A 168 2.34 11.79 16.72
C HIS A 168 1.48 11.84 17.98
N ASN A 169 1.78 12.77 18.89
CA ASN A 169 1.11 12.85 20.18
C ASN A 169 0.09 14.01 20.27
N THR A 170 -0.26 14.63 19.14
CA THR A 170 -1.22 15.74 19.14
C THR A 170 -2.65 15.24 19.35
N LYS A 171 -3.52 16.11 19.87
CA LYS A 171 -4.91 15.76 20.17
C LYS A 171 -5.65 15.31 18.90
N ILE A 172 -5.55 16.11 17.83
CA ILE A 172 -6.14 15.77 16.53
C ILE A 172 -5.66 14.43 15.99
N TYR A 173 -4.37 14.11 16.14
CA TYR A 173 -3.87 12.83 15.66
C TYR A 173 -4.52 11.66 16.40
N ARG A 174 -4.60 11.73 17.73
CA ARG A 174 -5.16 10.66 18.56
C ARG A 174 -6.68 10.53 18.44
N GLU A 175 -7.39 11.64 18.32
CA GLU A 175 -8.86 11.66 18.37
C GLU A 175 -9.52 11.60 16.99
N LEU A 176 -8.85 12.05 15.93
CA LEU A 176 -9.36 12.03 14.56
C LEU A 176 -8.58 11.05 13.67
N VAL A 177 -7.26 11.24 13.54
CA VAL A 177 -6.46 10.51 12.54
C VAL A 177 -6.41 9.02 12.83
N VAL A 178 -6.04 8.62 14.05
CA VAL A 178 -5.90 7.20 14.43
C VAL A 178 -7.23 6.43 14.29
N PRO A 179 -8.38 6.90 14.81
CA PRO A 179 -9.65 6.20 14.65
C PRO A 179 -10.10 6.09 13.19
N VAL A 180 -10.00 7.17 12.41
CA VAL A 180 -10.39 7.17 11.00
C VAL A 180 -9.50 6.22 10.20
N ARG A 181 -8.18 6.32 10.35
CA ARG A 181 -7.21 5.43 9.70
C ARG A 181 -7.49 3.97 10.02
N SER A 182 -7.73 3.63 11.29
CA SER A 182 -7.96 2.25 11.70
C SER A 182 -9.19 1.64 11.02
N VAL A 183 -10.30 2.38 10.95
CA VAL A 183 -11.54 1.90 10.32
C VAL A 183 -11.37 1.76 8.81
N VAL A 184 -10.78 2.77 8.14
CA VAL A 184 -10.54 2.75 6.69
C VAL A 184 -9.58 1.62 6.32
N GLN A 185 -8.46 1.47 7.04
CA GLN A 185 -7.48 0.42 6.77
C GLN A 185 -8.08 -0.98 6.99
N SER A 186 -8.95 -1.14 8.00
CA SER A 186 -9.65 -2.42 8.20
C SER A 186 -10.54 -2.78 7.02
N ALA A 187 -11.27 -1.82 6.45
CA ALA A 187 -12.08 -2.04 5.24
C ALA A 187 -11.22 -2.33 4.01
N ILE A 188 -10.13 -1.58 3.81
CA ILE A 188 -9.16 -1.83 2.72
C ILE A 188 -8.58 -3.24 2.84
N ASN A 189 -8.14 -3.66 4.03
CA ASN A 189 -7.57 -4.98 4.25
C ASN A 189 -8.59 -6.09 3.98
N LYS A 190 -9.85 -5.88 4.36
CA LYS A 190 -10.94 -6.80 4.01
C LYS A 190 -11.08 -6.90 2.49
N SER A 191 -11.21 -5.78 1.77
CA SER A 191 -11.34 -5.80 0.32
C SER A 191 -10.11 -6.40 -0.38
N LYS A 192 -8.89 -6.11 0.07
CA LYS A 192 -7.65 -6.77 -0.43
C LYS A 192 -7.77 -8.29 -0.33
N SER A 193 -8.26 -8.79 0.81
CA SER A 193 -8.44 -10.23 1.00
C SER A 193 -9.49 -10.84 0.08
N GLU A 194 -10.55 -10.11 -0.27
CA GLU A 194 -11.56 -10.56 -1.23
C GLU A 194 -11.00 -10.58 -2.66
N PHE A 195 -10.27 -9.54 -3.08
CA PHE A 195 -9.60 -9.53 -4.38
C PHE A 195 -8.54 -10.64 -4.53
N ASP A 196 -7.82 -10.97 -3.45
CA ASP A 196 -6.90 -12.11 -3.45
C ASP A 196 -7.61 -13.43 -3.77
N VAL A 197 -8.84 -13.61 -3.26
CA VAL A 197 -9.67 -14.80 -3.56
C VAL A 197 -10.04 -14.83 -5.04
N ILE A 198 -10.41 -13.69 -5.63
CA ILE A 198 -10.72 -13.59 -7.06
C ILE A 198 -9.50 -13.90 -7.93
N ILE A 199 -8.34 -13.29 -7.64
CA ILE A 199 -7.10 -13.54 -8.38
C ILE A 199 -6.73 -15.02 -8.29
N TRP A 200 -6.78 -15.58 -7.07
CA TRP A 200 -6.49 -16.99 -6.85
C TRP A 200 -7.45 -17.89 -7.63
N HIS A 201 -8.76 -17.65 -7.55
CA HIS A 201 -9.77 -18.45 -8.23
C HIS A 201 -9.53 -18.48 -9.75
N CYS A 202 -9.22 -17.32 -10.34
CA CYS A 202 -8.97 -17.20 -11.77
C CYS A 202 -7.63 -17.82 -12.20
N LEU A 203 -6.58 -17.75 -11.38
CA LEU A 203 -5.22 -18.14 -11.78
C LEU A 203 -4.81 -19.54 -11.29
N ALA A 204 -5.52 -20.13 -10.34
CA ALA A 204 -5.25 -21.48 -9.84
C ALA A 204 -5.23 -22.57 -10.94
N PRO A 205 -6.16 -22.58 -11.92
CA PRO A 205 -6.11 -23.54 -13.04
C PRO A 205 -4.84 -23.44 -13.89
N PHE A 206 -4.13 -22.31 -13.83
CA PHE A 206 -2.94 -22.01 -14.61
C PHE A 206 -1.63 -22.20 -13.81
N GLY A 207 -1.71 -22.83 -12.63
CA GLY A 207 -0.55 -23.16 -11.80
C GLY A 207 -0.04 -22.02 -10.94
N VAL A 208 -0.79 -20.91 -10.81
CA VAL A 208 -0.51 -19.90 -9.77
C VAL A 208 -0.99 -20.49 -8.45
N GLY A 209 -0.04 -21.08 -7.72
CA GLY A 209 -0.28 -21.85 -6.53
C GLY A 209 -0.97 -21.08 -5.41
N HIS A 210 -1.53 -21.85 -4.47
CA HIS A 210 -2.37 -21.41 -3.37
C HIS A 210 -1.76 -20.25 -2.56
N ARG A 211 -2.65 -19.41 -2.00
CA ARG A 211 -2.38 -18.40 -0.97
C ARG A 211 -1.92 -19.13 0.30
N SER A 212 -0.69 -19.67 0.28
CA SER A 212 -0.09 -20.22 1.49
C SER A 212 -0.03 -19.09 2.50
N LYS A 213 -0.54 -19.32 3.71
CA LYS A 213 -0.40 -18.39 4.85
C LYS A 213 1.06 -17.97 5.10
N SER A 214 2.03 -18.69 4.51
CA SER A 214 3.46 -18.42 4.61
C SER A 214 4.03 -17.49 3.52
N ARG A 215 3.30 -17.17 2.44
CA ARG A 215 3.81 -16.29 1.37
C ARG A 215 3.30 -14.86 1.58
N SER A 216 4.18 -13.89 1.37
CA SER A 216 3.78 -12.48 1.36
C SER A 216 2.88 -12.18 0.17
N SER A 217 1.91 -11.28 0.35
CA SER A 217 1.02 -10.83 -0.73
C SER A 217 1.81 -10.31 -1.93
N LYS A 218 2.91 -9.58 -1.69
CA LYS A 218 3.84 -9.09 -2.71
C LYS A 218 4.37 -10.18 -3.64
N GLU A 219 4.79 -11.32 -3.10
CA GLU A 219 5.30 -12.43 -3.93
C GLU A 219 4.18 -13.11 -4.71
N PHE A 220 2.99 -13.24 -4.10
CA PHE A 220 1.81 -13.74 -4.80
C PHE A 220 1.44 -12.86 -6.00
N TYR A 221 1.40 -11.52 -5.83
CA TYR A 221 1.12 -10.57 -6.90
C TYR A 221 2.17 -10.60 -8.00
N ARG A 222 3.45 -10.73 -7.65
CA ARG A 222 4.54 -10.86 -8.61
C ARG A 222 4.38 -12.10 -9.49
N LEU A 223 4.07 -13.24 -8.89
CA LEU A 223 3.84 -14.50 -9.62
C LEU A 223 2.57 -14.43 -10.49
N ALA A 224 1.49 -13.85 -9.96
CA ALA A 224 0.24 -13.66 -10.69
C ALA A 224 0.44 -12.78 -11.94
N LYS A 225 1.13 -11.63 -11.78
CA LYS A 225 1.47 -10.71 -12.87
C LYS A 225 2.34 -11.38 -13.94
N ALA A 226 3.41 -12.05 -13.53
CA ALA A 226 4.27 -12.79 -14.47
C ALA A 226 3.48 -13.85 -15.26
N LYS A 227 2.51 -14.52 -14.63
CA LYS A 227 1.67 -15.50 -15.32
C LYS A 227 0.73 -14.85 -16.35
N LEU A 228 0.11 -13.73 -15.99
CA LEU A 228 -0.76 -12.95 -16.88
C LEU A 228 0.00 -12.43 -18.10
N GLU A 229 1.23 -11.96 -17.91
CA GLU A 229 2.10 -11.48 -19.00
C GLU A 229 2.57 -12.60 -19.94
N GLN A 230 2.80 -13.80 -19.41
CA GLN A 230 3.23 -14.96 -20.21
C GLN A 230 2.10 -15.53 -21.09
N GLN A 231 0.85 -15.51 -20.61
CA GLN A 231 -0.27 -16.21 -21.25
C GLN A 231 -1.57 -15.39 -21.35
N PRO A 232 -1.54 -14.13 -21.83
CA PRO A 232 -2.71 -13.23 -21.78
C PRO A 232 -3.87 -13.69 -22.66
N ALA A 233 -3.60 -14.43 -23.76
CA ALA A 233 -4.62 -14.94 -24.67
C ALA A 233 -5.36 -16.18 -24.13
N VAL A 234 -4.77 -16.88 -23.15
CA VAL A 234 -5.31 -18.13 -22.60
C VAL A 234 -6.12 -17.87 -21.33
N ILE A 235 -5.73 -16.85 -20.55
CA ILE A 235 -6.34 -16.54 -19.26
C ILE A 235 -7.56 -15.62 -19.48
N PRO A 236 -8.79 -16.06 -19.14
CA PRO A 236 -9.97 -15.21 -19.25
C PRO A 236 -9.81 -13.94 -18.39
N ASN A 237 -10.27 -12.81 -18.92
CA ASN A 237 -10.20 -11.51 -18.23
C ASN A 237 -8.78 -11.09 -17.79
N ALA A 238 -7.72 -11.56 -18.46
CA ALA A 238 -6.33 -11.28 -18.09
C ALA A 238 -6.05 -9.78 -17.84
N GLN A 239 -6.56 -8.90 -18.71
CA GLN A 239 -6.40 -7.44 -18.56
C GLN A 239 -7.07 -6.91 -17.27
N LYS A 240 -8.28 -7.36 -16.95
CA LYS A 240 -8.99 -6.94 -15.73
C LYS A 240 -8.27 -7.44 -14.47
N LEU A 241 -7.78 -8.68 -14.50
CA LEU A 241 -6.98 -9.25 -13.42
C LEU A 241 -5.67 -8.48 -13.21
N GLN A 242 -5.04 -8.06 -14.31
CA GLN A 242 -3.85 -7.21 -14.26
C GLN A 242 -4.16 -5.88 -13.55
N THR A 243 -5.27 -5.23 -13.92
CA THR A 243 -5.73 -3.99 -13.26
C THR A 243 -5.97 -4.20 -11.77
N ILE A 244 -6.60 -5.31 -11.36
CA ILE A 244 -6.80 -5.61 -9.92
C ILE A 244 -5.45 -5.76 -9.20
N ILE A 245 -4.47 -6.43 -9.80
CA ILE A 245 -3.15 -6.59 -9.18
C ILE A 245 -2.46 -5.23 -9.01
N ASP A 246 -2.50 -4.39 -10.04
CA ASP A 246 -1.90 -3.06 -9.99
C ASP A 246 -2.61 -2.18 -8.92
N ASP A 247 -3.94 -2.30 -8.78
CA ASP A 247 -4.72 -1.64 -7.73
C ASP A 247 -4.35 -2.13 -6.31
N LEU A 248 -4.13 -3.44 -6.12
CA LEU A 248 -3.71 -3.99 -4.83
C LEU A 248 -2.30 -3.52 -4.45
N GLN A 249 -1.40 -3.42 -5.43
CA GLN A 249 -0.07 -2.85 -5.22
C GLN A 249 -0.15 -1.37 -4.86
N HIS A 250 -1.05 -0.61 -5.47
CA HIS A 250 -1.32 0.78 -5.08
C HIS A 250 -1.84 0.89 -3.64
N LEU A 251 -2.74 0.01 -3.22
CA LEU A 251 -3.23 -0.02 -1.83
C LEU A 251 -2.13 -0.38 -0.81
N GLU A 252 -1.17 -1.25 -1.17
CA GLU A 252 0.03 -1.50 -0.35
C GLU A 252 0.93 -0.25 -0.23
N LEU A 253 1.04 0.52 -1.32
CA LEU A 253 1.80 1.76 -1.33
C LEU A 253 1.11 2.85 -0.49
N MET A 254 -0.22 2.95 -0.52
CA MET A 254 -0.99 3.84 0.36
C MET A 254 -0.76 3.55 1.85
N GLU A 255 -0.75 2.26 2.22
CA GLU A 255 -0.48 1.82 3.61
C GLU A 255 0.93 2.19 4.05
N THR A 256 1.92 1.95 3.19
CA THR A 256 3.32 2.35 3.41
C THR A 256 3.44 3.86 3.58
N TYR A 257 2.76 4.63 2.72
CA TYR A 257 2.74 6.08 2.76
C TYR A 257 2.17 6.61 4.08
N ASP A 258 1.12 5.98 4.62
CA ASP A 258 0.56 6.38 5.92
C ASP A 258 1.49 6.07 7.09
N ASP A 259 2.24 4.96 7.04
CA ASP A 259 3.21 4.61 8.08
C ASP A 259 4.43 5.52 8.07
N GLU A 260 4.86 5.94 6.88
CA GLU A 260 6.02 6.81 6.69
C GLU A 260 5.66 8.29 6.61
N PHE A 261 4.36 8.64 6.63
CA PHE A 261 3.84 9.97 6.29
C PHE A 261 4.61 11.10 6.95
N PHE A 262 4.86 11.02 8.25
CA PHE A 262 5.50 12.11 8.99
C PHE A 262 7.03 12.08 9.01
N VAL A 263 7.62 10.99 8.51
CA VAL A 263 9.09 10.81 8.45
C VAL A 263 9.60 11.07 7.04
N MET A 264 8.76 10.85 6.02
CA MET A 264 9.09 11.01 4.62
C MET A 264 9.24 12.50 4.25
N ASP A 265 10.22 12.79 3.39
CA ASP A 265 10.35 14.11 2.78
C ASP A 265 9.36 14.26 1.61
N HIS A 266 8.23 14.92 1.87
CA HIS A 266 7.18 15.13 0.86
C HIS A 266 7.66 15.94 -0.36
N SER A 267 8.76 16.69 -0.28
CA SER A 267 9.33 17.39 -1.45
C SER A 267 9.96 16.44 -2.47
N THR A 268 10.31 15.23 -2.04
CA THR A 268 10.93 14.20 -2.89
C THR A 268 9.90 13.26 -3.52
N ALA A 269 8.63 13.34 -3.10
CA ALA A 269 7.57 12.54 -3.69
C ALA A 269 7.41 12.87 -5.18
N SER A 270 7.31 11.84 -6.01
CA SER A 270 7.17 12.01 -7.46
C SER A 270 5.90 12.83 -7.76
N PRO A 271 6.01 13.96 -8.49
CA PRO A 271 4.85 14.74 -8.88
C PRO A 271 3.93 13.97 -9.85
N ASP A 272 4.45 12.95 -10.54
CA ASP A 272 3.73 12.22 -11.58
C ASP A 272 2.84 11.07 -11.04
N ASP A 273 3.04 10.64 -9.80
CA ASP A 273 2.20 9.60 -9.17
C ASP A 273 2.09 9.82 -7.65
N PRO A 274 1.33 10.83 -7.21
CA PRO A 274 1.16 11.11 -5.80
C PRO A 274 0.24 10.04 -5.20
N VAL A 275 0.83 8.98 -4.65
CA VAL A 275 0.10 8.09 -3.77
C VAL A 275 -0.26 8.84 -2.49
N VAL A 276 -1.54 8.89 -2.18
CA VAL A 276 -2.07 9.58 -1.01
C VAL A 276 -2.70 8.55 -0.07
N GLY A 277 -2.07 8.33 1.08
CA GLY A 277 -2.65 7.50 2.14
C GLY A 277 -3.83 8.18 2.84
N VAL A 278 -4.45 7.49 3.81
CA VAL A 278 -5.60 8.00 4.58
C VAL A 278 -5.26 9.29 5.33
N ILE A 279 -4.03 9.40 5.86
CA ILE A 279 -3.56 10.59 6.57
C ILE A 279 -3.49 11.79 5.60
N GLY A 280 -2.96 11.55 4.41
CA GLY A 280 -2.90 12.56 3.36
C GLY A 280 -4.29 13.01 2.91
N LEU A 281 -5.27 12.11 2.83
CA LEU A 281 -6.67 12.45 2.51
C LEU A 281 -7.30 13.34 3.60
N ILE A 282 -7.03 13.05 4.88
CA ILE A 282 -7.49 13.89 6.00
C ILE A 282 -6.90 15.30 5.91
N LEU A 283 -5.58 15.41 5.70
CA LEU A 283 -4.91 16.69 5.56
C LEU A 283 -5.39 17.48 4.34
N ASN A 284 -5.58 16.80 3.21
CA ASN A 284 -6.11 17.42 2.00
C ASN A 284 -7.50 18.02 2.23
N ARG A 285 -8.37 17.36 2.99
CA ARG A 285 -9.67 17.94 3.37
C ARG A 285 -9.51 19.20 4.24
N LEU A 286 -8.63 19.16 5.24
CA LEU A 286 -8.37 20.33 6.08
C LEU A 286 -7.80 21.52 5.28
N HIS A 287 -6.84 21.30 4.38
CA HIS A 287 -6.32 22.34 3.50
C HIS A 287 -7.38 22.89 2.54
N ARG A 288 -8.28 22.05 2.01
CA ARG A 288 -9.40 22.52 1.18
C ARG A 288 -10.31 23.47 1.98
N LEU A 289 -10.69 23.09 3.20
CA LEU A 289 -11.47 23.96 4.09
C LEU A 289 -10.73 25.27 4.39
N GLU A 290 -9.42 25.22 4.66
CA GLU A 290 -8.62 26.42 4.89
C GLU A 290 -8.65 27.36 3.66
N ASN A 291 -8.47 26.79 2.46
CA ASN A 291 -8.49 27.55 1.22
C ASN A 291 -9.86 28.17 0.92
N GLU A 292 -10.94 27.42 1.10
CA GLU A 292 -12.30 27.94 0.97
C GLU A 292 -12.54 29.13 1.92
N LEU A 293 -12.18 28.99 3.20
CA LEU A 293 -12.31 30.06 4.20
C LEU A 293 -11.45 31.28 3.86
N LYS A 294 -10.21 31.08 3.41
CA LYS A 294 -9.33 32.16 2.92
C LYS A 294 -9.93 32.88 1.72
N THR A 295 -10.48 32.14 0.75
CA THR A 295 -11.10 32.72 -0.44
C THR A 295 -12.31 33.56 -0.06
N ILE A 296 -13.19 33.06 0.83
CA ILE A 296 -14.34 33.81 1.35
C ILE A 296 -13.88 35.10 2.02
N GLN A 297 -12.88 34.99 2.90
CA GLN A 297 -12.35 36.12 3.62
C GLN A 297 -11.77 37.19 2.68
N HIS A 298 -10.99 36.79 1.68
CA HIS A 298 -10.42 37.69 0.70
C HIS A 298 -11.50 38.36 -0.17
N HIS A 299 -12.49 37.57 -0.61
CA HIS A 299 -13.54 38.04 -1.52
C HIS A 299 -14.49 39.04 -0.84
N TRP A 300 -14.96 38.74 0.38
CA TRP A 300 -15.97 39.55 1.07
C TRP A 300 -15.40 40.61 2.03
N ASN A 301 -14.08 40.59 2.29
CA ASN A 301 -13.42 41.59 3.14
C ASN A 301 -12.10 42.09 2.53
N PRO A 302 -12.14 42.80 1.39
CA PRO A 302 -10.94 43.20 0.64
C PRO A 302 -10.04 44.17 1.43
N ASN A 303 -10.63 44.95 2.35
CA ASN A 303 -9.91 45.94 3.16
C ASN A 303 -9.02 45.29 4.24
N LYS A 304 -9.28 44.03 4.61
CA LYS A 304 -8.34 43.19 5.34
C LYS A 304 -7.45 42.45 4.34
N SER A 305 -6.77 43.18 3.47
CA SER A 305 -5.68 42.61 2.68
C SER A 305 -4.60 42.21 3.69
N TYR A 306 -4.61 40.94 4.11
CA TYR A 306 -3.61 40.40 5.01
C TYR A 306 -2.26 40.80 4.45
N ILE A 307 -1.47 41.52 5.25
CA ILE A 307 -0.04 41.70 5.02
C ILE A 307 0.47 40.29 4.74
N ASN A 308 0.84 40.04 3.48
CA ASN A 308 1.16 38.72 2.95
C ASN A 308 2.15 38.04 3.89
N THR A 309 1.64 37.24 4.83
CA THR A 309 2.41 36.14 5.38
C THR A 309 2.44 35.18 4.20
N PRO A 310 3.61 34.98 3.56
CA PRO A 310 3.69 34.14 2.39
C PRO A 310 3.03 32.80 2.72
N PRO A 311 2.25 32.22 1.78
CA PRO A 311 1.64 30.91 1.99
C PRO A 311 2.72 29.99 2.52
N SER A 312 2.47 29.38 3.68
CA SER A 312 3.34 28.36 4.28
C SER A 312 3.73 27.44 3.15
N THR A 313 4.96 27.63 2.65
CA THR A 313 5.39 26.95 1.45
C THR A 313 5.62 25.55 1.96
N ILE A 314 4.68 24.65 1.67
CA ILE A 314 4.84 23.22 1.93
C ILE A 314 6.19 22.87 1.28
N ARG A 315 7.18 22.64 2.13
CA ARG A 315 8.57 22.36 1.80
C ARG A 315 8.95 21.03 2.37
#